data_AF-A0A5Q4H4P7-F1
#
_entry.id   AF-A0A5Q4H4P7-F1
#
_cell.length_a   1.000
_cell.length_b   1.000
_cell.length_c   1.000
_cell.angle_alpha   90.00
_cell.angle_beta   90.00
_cell.angle_gamma   90.00
#
_symmetry.space_group_name_H-M   'P 1'
#
loop_
_entity.id
_entity.type
_entity.pdbx_description
1 polymer ?
#
loop_
_entity_poly.entity_id
_entity_poly.type
_entity_poly.pdbx_seq_one_letter_code
_entity_poly.pdbx_strand_id
1 'polypeptide(L)'
;MNWERSVAYRYLRYLWTYRFTTGGKWVIAGLLSSAVLGSATVEIPVYQIFCALLVLLCADRITGFLLRPKLEVLGTFPTQAVAGQWVTGRYELVNRGKWPAFDLGLRFLRLPRSFDAVDQETTLGDLAPGERRTAMIRLCPHRRGLHTLPPPRAYSTFPFNLTRDGRSQAQPSSVLVLPHFHPLAGLDVPIGTRYQPGGIALTSNVGESPEYIGNREYVA
;
A
#
# COMPACT_ATOMS: atom_id res chain seq x y z
N MET A 1 -28.26 14.04 0.74
CA MET A 1 -27.79 13.82 -0.64
C MET A 1 -26.52 12.99 -0.59
N ASN A 2 -26.60 11.67 -0.82
CA ASN A 2 -25.50 10.72 -0.58
C ASN A 2 -24.43 10.83 -1.68
N TRP A 3 -23.52 11.80 -1.52
CA TRP A 3 -22.48 12.14 -2.51
C TRP A 3 -21.53 10.97 -2.85
N GLU A 4 -21.41 9.98 -1.95
CA GLU A 4 -20.53 8.81 -2.14
C GLU A 4 -20.93 7.91 -3.33
N ARG A 5 -22.19 7.94 -3.77
CA ARG A 5 -22.66 7.16 -4.93
C ARG A 5 -22.42 7.88 -6.27
N SER A 6 -22.11 9.18 -6.25
CA SER A 6 -21.90 9.96 -7.47
C SER A 6 -20.63 9.51 -8.21
N VAL A 7 -20.77 9.23 -9.51
CA VAL A 7 -19.65 8.93 -10.40
C VAL A 7 -18.67 10.10 -10.43
N ALA A 8 -19.17 11.33 -10.40
CA ALA A 8 -18.36 12.54 -10.37
C ALA A 8 -17.49 12.60 -9.11
N TYR A 9 -18.04 12.33 -7.93
CA TYR A 9 -17.27 12.32 -6.69
C TYR A 9 -16.17 11.26 -6.70
N ARG A 10 -16.48 10.04 -7.16
CA ARG A 10 -15.48 8.96 -7.27
C ARG A 10 -14.36 9.33 -8.24
N TYR A 11 -14.70 9.99 -9.35
CA TYR A 11 -13.74 10.48 -10.32
C TYR A 11 -12.87 11.61 -9.77
N LEU A 12 -13.47 12.62 -9.13
CA LEU A 12 -12.75 13.73 -8.50
C LEU A 12 -11.81 13.24 -7.39
N ARG A 13 -12.29 12.33 -6.54
CA ARG A 13 -11.48 11.69 -5.50
C ARG A 13 -10.34 10.89 -6.12
N TYR A 14 -10.58 10.14 -7.20
CA TYR A 14 -9.52 9.44 -7.93
C TYR A 14 -8.48 10.42 -8.48
N LEU A 15 -8.90 11.55 -9.06
CA LEU A 15 -7.99 12.58 -9.55
C LEU A 15 -7.14 13.14 -8.42
N TRP A 16 -7.74 13.52 -7.30
CA TRP A 16 -7.06 14.17 -6.18
C TRP A 16 -6.16 13.21 -5.37
N THR A 17 -6.63 11.99 -5.14
CA THR A 17 -5.89 10.99 -4.34
C THR A 17 -4.77 10.34 -5.14
N TYR A 18 -4.96 10.12 -6.45
CA TYR A 18 -4.00 9.37 -7.26
C TYR A 18 -3.37 10.18 -8.39
N ARG A 19 -4.20 10.79 -9.25
CA ARG A 19 -3.71 11.35 -10.52
C ARG A 19 -2.77 12.54 -10.31
N PHE A 20 -3.08 13.42 -9.37
CA PHE A 20 -2.22 14.56 -9.08
C PHE A 20 -1.10 14.20 -8.10
N THR A 21 0.12 14.60 -8.46
CA THR A 21 1.28 14.57 -7.56
C THR A 21 1.14 15.67 -6.51
N THR A 22 2.07 15.72 -5.55
CA THR A 22 2.12 16.82 -4.59
C THR A 22 2.36 18.15 -5.29
N GLY A 23 3.28 18.19 -6.27
CA GLY A 23 3.52 19.37 -7.10
C GLY A 23 2.30 19.81 -7.90
N GLY A 24 1.61 18.86 -8.56
CA GLY A 24 0.39 19.16 -9.31
C GLY A 24 -0.74 19.76 -8.45
N LYS A 25 -0.85 19.35 -7.18
CA LYS A 25 -1.82 19.94 -6.25
C LYS A 25 -1.51 21.40 -5.93
N TRP A 26 -0.23 21.73 -5.74
CA TRP A 26 0.20 23.11 -5.52
C TRP A 26 -0.02 24.00 -6.74
N VAL A 27 0.23 23.49 -7.94
CA VAL A 27 -0.06 24.21 -9.19
C VAL A 27 -1.56 24.48 -9.32
N ILE A 28 -2.43 23.51 -9.01
CA ILE A 28 -3.89 23.72 -8.99
C ILE A 28 -4.29 24.75 -7.93
N ALA A 29 -3.72 24.67 -6.73
CA ALA A 29 -4.01 25.64 -5.67
C ALA A 29 -3.62 27.06 -6.12
N GLY A 30 -2.42 27.24 -6.70
CA GLY A 30 -1.98 28.51 -7.26
C GLY A 30 -2.88 29.01 -8.40
N LEU A 31 -3.31 28.11 -9.29
CA LEU A 31 -4.26 28.44 -10.36
C LEU A 31 -5.58 28.97 -9.78
N LEU A 32 -6.16 28.27 -8.80
CA LEU A 32 -7.41 28.68 -8.15
C LEU A 32 -7.25 30.02 -7.41
N SER A 33 -6.14 30.20 -6.68
CA SER A 33 -5.83 31.48 -6.01
C SER A 33 -5.72 32.62 -7.01
N SER A 34 -5.01 32.42 -8.12
CA SER A 34 -4.86 33.42 -9.17
C SER A 34 -6.19 33.74 -9.87
N ALA A 35 -7.09 32.77 -10.03
CA ALA A 35 -8.42 32.99 -10.60
C ALA A 35 -9.31 33.85 -9.68
N VAL A 36 -9.22 33.67 -8.36
CA VAL A 36 -9.98 34.46 -7.38
C VAL A 36 -9.44 35.90 -7.30
N LEU A 37 -8.12 36.08 -7.30
CA LEU A 37 -7.50 37.41 -7.26
C LEU A 37 -7.66 38.17 -8.58
N GLY A 38 -7.53 37.47 -9.72
CA GLY A 38 -7.64 38.04 -11.06
C GLY A 38 -9.07 38.34 -11.51
N SER A 39 -10.10 37.80 -10.85
CA SER A 39 -11.49 38.14 -11.15
C SER A 39 -11.90 39.51 -10.65
N ALA A 40 -11.21 40.03 -9.62
CA ALA A 40 -11.55 41.32 -9.01
C ALA A 40 -11.09 42.52 -9.84
N THR A 41 -9.96 42.42 -10.56
CA THR A 41 -9.38 43.53 -11.32
C THR A 41 -8.60 43.04 -12.54
N VAL A 42 -8.78 43.68 -13.68
CA VAL A 42 -8.04 43.39 -14.94
C VAL A 42 -6.70 44.14 -14.99
N GLU A 43 -6.53 45.17 -14.16
CA GLU A 43 -5.32 46.00 -14.11
C GLU A 43 -4.12 45.30 -13.45
N ILE A 44 -4.37 44.33 -12.55
CA ILE A 44 -3.29 43.57 -11.92
C ILE A 44 -2.90 42.41 -12.85
N PRO A 45 -1.61 42.23 -13.17
CA PRO A 45 -1.15 41.18 -14.10
C PRO A 45 -1.31 39.73 -13.57
N VAL A 46 -2.13 39.50 -12.53
CA VAL A 46 -2.45 38.16 -11.98
C VAL A 46 -3.02 37.23 -13.04
N TYR A 47 -3.78 37.75 -14.01
CA TYR A 47 -4.31 36.95 -15.12
C TYR A 47 -3.21 36.24 -15.93
N GLN A 48 -2.02 36.85 -16.06
CA GLN A 48 -0.90 36.22 -16.76
C GLN A 48 -0.40 34.96 -16.02
N ILE A 49 -0.37 35.01 -14.69
CA ILE A 49 -0.02 33.85 -13.84
C ILE A 49 -1.06 32.74 -14.04
N PHE A 50 -2.35 33.09 -14.02
CA PHE A 50 -3.42 32.13 -14.28
C PHE A 50 -3.24 31.43 -15.63
N CYS A 51 -3.03 32.20 -16.71
CA CYS A 51 -2.79 31.65 -18.04
C CYS A 51 -1.55 30.76 -18.10
N ALA A 52 -0.44 31.20 -17.50
CA ALA A 52 0.81 30.43 -17.48
C ALA A 52 0.63 29.07 -16.77
N LEU A 53 -0.02 29.06 -15.60
CA LEU A 53 -0.31 27.83 -14.87
C LEU A 53 -1.30 26.92 -15.62
N LEU A 54 -2.28 27.50 -16.29
CA LEU A 54 -3.24 26.75 -17.11
C LEU A 54 -2.55 26.09 -18.30
N VAL A 55 -1.72 26.85 -19.04
CA VAL A 55 -0.95 26.33 -20.17
C VAL A 55 0.01 25.23 -19.72
N LEU A 56 0.70 25.41 -18.58
CA LEU A 56 1.56 24.38 -18.00
C LEU A 56 0.80 23.08 -17.70
N LEU A 57 -0.38 23.17 -17.06
CA LEU A 57 -1.21 22.00 -16.78
C LEU A 57 -1.74 21.32 -18.06
N CYS A 58 -2.13 22.11 -19.06
CA CYS A 58 -2.57 21.60 -20.36
C CYS A 58 -1.41 20.91 -21.09
N ALA A 59 -0.23 21.51 -21.13
CA ALA A 59 0.96 20.94 -21.75
C ALA A 59 1.39 19.64 -21.07
N ASP A 60 1.42 19.60 -19.72
CA ASP A 60 1.66 18.38 -18.95
C ASP A 60 0.66 17.28 -19.35
N ARG A 61 -0.63 17.62 -19.40
CA ARG A 61 -1.68 16.64 -19.70
C ARG A 61 -1.69 16.14 -21.13
N ILE A 62 -1.46 17.01 -22.10
CA ILE A 62 -1.37 16.63 -23.51
C ILE A 62 -0.15 15.72 -23.71
N THR A 63 0.99 16.09 -23.14
CA THR A 63 2.23 15.33 -23.24
C THR A 63 2.12 13.97 -22.53
N GLY A 64 1.62 13.95 -21.30
CA GLY A 64 1.40 12.72 -20.53
C GLY A 64 0.36 11.79 -21.16
N PHE A 65 -0.65 12.35 -21.86
CA PHE A 65 -1.60 11.56 -22.64
C PHE A 65 -0.97 10.96 -23.90
N LEU A 66 -0.18 11.74 -24.65
CA LEU A 66 0.46 11.32 -25.89
C LEU A 66 1.57 10.28 -25.65
N LEU A 67 2.40 10.51 -24.63
CA LEU A 67 3.52 9.65 -24.23
C LEU A 67 3.12 8.64 -23.14
N ARG A 68 1.81 8.38 -22.98
CA ARG A 68 1.30 7.51 -21.92
C ARG A 68 1.89 6.10 -22.01
N PRO A 69 2.70 5.66 -21.03
CA PRO A 69 3.39 4.39 -21.14
C PRO A 69 2.44 3.21 -20.90
N LYS A 70 2.73 2.08 -21.56
CA LYS A 70 2.08 0.78 -21.33
C LYS A 70 3.07 -0.11 -20.60
N LEU A 71 2.89 -0.25 -19.30
CA LEU A 71 3.81 -0.94 -18.40
C LEU A 71 3.18 -2.24 -17.92
N GLU A 72 3.94 -3.30 -17.98
CA GLU A 72 3.62 -4.56 -17.33
C GLU A 72 4.52 -4.71 -16.10
N VAL A 73 3.92 -5.02 -14.96
CA VAL A 73 4.64 -5.23 -13.70
C VAL A 73 4.56 -6.71 -13.36
N LEU A 74 5.70 -7.37 -13.45
CA LEU A 74 5.88 -8.77 -13.13
C LEU A 74 6.53 -8.90 -11.75
N GLY A 75 6.24 -9.99 -11.05
CA GLY A 75 6.81 -10.26 -9.73
C GLY A 75 5.74 -10.41 -8.65
N THR A 76 6.21 -10.80 -7.48
CA THR A 76 5.37 -11.17 -6.35
C THR A 76 5.90 -10.54 -5.08
N PHE A 77 5.00 -10.01 -4.26
CA PHE A 77 5.35 -9.67 -2.89
C PHE A 77 5.65 -10.96 -2.09
N PRO A 78 6.56 -10.93 -1.10
CA PRO A 78 6.80 -12.08 -0.23
C PRO A 78 5.51 -12.62 0.37
N THR A 79 5.36 -13.94 0.40
CA THR A 79 4.15 -14.61 0.90
C THR A 79 3.97 -14.46 2.41
N GLN A 80 5.06 -14.21 3.14
CA GLN A 80 5.07 -14.01 4.58
C GLN A 80 5.74 -12.69 4.95
N ALA A 81 5.20 -12.04 5.97
CA ALA A 81 5.73 -10.81 6.55
C ALA A 81 5.56 -10.83 8.07
N VAL A 82 6.34 -10.06 8.81
CA VAL A 82 6.20 -9.93 10.28
C VAL A 82 5.65 -8.54 10.59
N ALA A 83 4.65 -8.49 11.47
CA ALA A 83 4.08 -7.21 11.92
C ALA A 83 5.17 -6.32 12.56
N GLY A 84 5.23 -5.06 12.14
CA GLY A 84 6.20 -4.06 12.59
C GLY A 84 7.54 -4.07 11.85
N GLN A 85 7.77 -5.00 10.92
CA GLN A 85 9.00 -5.08 10.14
C GLN A 85 8.77 -4.71 8.67
N TRP A 86 9.67 -3.90 8.11
CA TRP A 86 9.66 -3.61 6.68
C TRP A 86 9.92 -4.87 5.84
N VAL A 87 9.10 -5.06 4.82
CA VAL A 87 9.22 -6.16 3.85
C VAL A 87 9.37 -5.57 2.46
N THR A 88 10.35 -6.10 1.73
CA THR A 88 10.68 -5.63 0.38
C THR A 88 10.10 -6.58 -0.66
N GLY A 89 9.22 -6.07 -1.51
CA GLY A 89 8.74 -6.76 -2.72
C GLY A 89 9.60 -6.40 -3.91
N ARG A 90 10.08 -7.41 -4.64
CA ARG A 90 10.83 -7.24 -5.89
C ARG A 90 9.89 -7.37 -7.08
N TYR A 91 9.87 -6.35 -7.92
CA TYR A 91 9.07 -6.30 -9.13
C TYR A 91 9.94 -6.00 -10.34
N GLU A 92 9.58 -6.52 -11.50
CA GLU A 92 10.20 -6.23 -12.78
C GLU A 92 9.20 -5.44 -13.62
N LEU A 93 9.57 -4.24 -14.02
CA LEU A 93 8.79 -3.42 -14.93
C LEU A 93 9.23 -3.70 -16.36
N VAL A 94 8.27 -3.89 -17.25
CA VAL A 94 8.51 -4.09 -18.68
C VAL A 94 7.74 -3.04 -19.46
N ASN A 95 8.43 -2.28 -20.31
CA ASN A 95 7.75 -1.35 -21.22
C ASN A 95 7.20 -2.12 -22.43
N ARG A 96 5.88 -2.29 -22.48
CA ARG A 96 5.15 -2.90 -23.62
C ARG A 96 4.64 -1.85 -24.62
N GLY A 97 4.96 -0.58 -24.39
CA GLY A 97 4.65 0.52 -25.28
C GLY A 97 5.56 0.58 -26.49
N LYS A 98 5.20 1.41 -27.47
CA LYS A 98 6.06 1.75 -28.62
C LYS A 98 7.04 2.88 -28.32
N TRP A 99 6.76 3.66 -27.29
CA TRP A 99 7.51 4.87 -26.91
C TRP A 99 8.34 4.60 -25.65
N PRO A 100 9.50 5.27 -25.49
CA PRO A 100 10.22 5.28 -24.23
C PRO A 100 9.32 5.83 -23.13
N ALA A 101 9.40 5.21 -21.96
CA ALA A 101 8.64 5.61 -20.79
C ALA A 101 9.57 6.38 -19.86
N PHE A 102 9.30 7.66 -19.66
CA PHE A 102 10.14 8.56 -18.85
C PHE A 102 9.61 8.68 -17.42
N ASP A 103 10.49 9.04 -16.48
CA ASP A 103 10.18 9.31 -15.07
C ASP A 103 9.22 8.30 -14.45
N LEU A 104 9.62 7.03 -14.51
CA LEU A 104 8.79 5.94 -14.02
C LEU A 104 8.78 5.89 -12.50
N GLY A 105 7.63 5.49 -11.95
CA GLY A 105 7.47 5.12 -10.56
C GLY A 105 6.54 3.95 -10.39
N LEU A 106 6.62 3.30 -9.23
CA LEU A 106 5.85 2.10 -8.89
C LEU A 106 5.24 2.26 -7.50
N ARG A 107 3.92 2.01 -7.36
CA ARG A 107 3.22 2.20 -6.08
C ARG A 107 1.96 1.36 -5.94
N PHE A 108 1.60 1.00 -4.70
CA PHE A 108 0.27 0.50 -4.34
C PHE A 108 -0.69 1.66 -4.04
N LEU A 109 -1.82 1.72 -4.75
CA LEU A 109 -2.73 2.88 -4.67
C LEU A 109 -3.75 2.83 -3.54
N ARG A 110 -4.18 1.62 -3.20
CA ARG A 110 -5.24 1.39 -2.20
C ARG A 110 -4.75 0.37 -1.20
N LEU A 111 -3.64 0.71 -0.58
CA LEU A 111 -3.05 -0.15 0.41
C LEU A 111 -4.01 -0.32 1.60
N PRO A 112 -4.23 -1.55 2.11
CA PRO A 112 -5.02 -1.75 3.31
C PRO A 112 -4.46 -0.93 4.48
N ARG A 113 -5.32 -0.47 5.41
CA ARG A 113 -4.89 0.28 6.61
C ARG A 113 -3.90 -0.50 7.49
N SER A 114 -3.79 -1.81 7.29
CA SER A 114 -2.83 -2.69 7.96
C SER A 114 -1.41 -2.56 7.40
N PHE A 115 -1.16 -1.80 6.34
CA PHE A 115 0.17 -1.59 5.79
C PHE A 115 0.43 -0.11 5.55
N ASP A 116 1.67 0.29 5.82
CA ASP A 116 2.20 1.58 5.40
C ASP A 116 3.23 1.39 4.28
N ALA A 117 3.20 2.30 3.32
CA ALA A 117 4.26 2.40 2.32
C ALA A 117 5.43 3.18 2.93
N VAL A 118 6.61 2.56 2.95
CA VAL A 118 7.83 3.22 3.46
C VAL A 118 8.31 4.26 2.45
N ASP A 119 8.30 3.90 1.17
CA ASP A 119 8.70 4.77 0.08
C ASP A 119 7.46 5.42 -0.57
N GLN A 120 7.29 6.73 -0.39
CA GLN A 120 6.13 7.44 -0.94
C GLN A 120 6.21 7.64 -2.46
N GLU A 121 7.44 7.82 -2.97
CA GLU A 121 7.75 8.03 -4.39
C GLU A 121 9.05 7.29 -4.74
N THR A 122 8.94 6.33 -5.65
CA THR A 122 10.10 5.62 -6.22
C THR A 122 10.33 6.20 -7.61
N THR A 123 11.51 6.77 -7.86
CA THR A 123 11.92 7.15 -9.20
C THR A 123 12.77 6.03 -9.80
N LEU A 124 12.30 5.46 -10.90
CA LEU A 124 12.91 4.32 -11.58
C LEU A 124 13.63 4.73 -12.87
N GLY A 125 13.67 6.03 -13.17
CA GLY A 125 14.24 6.60 -14.38
C GLY A 125 13.41 6.30 -15.63
N ASP A 126 14.05 6.35 -16.78
CA ASP A 126 13.48 6.04 -18.08
C ASP A 126 13.66 4.55 -18.45
N LEU A 127 12.76 4.06 -19.29
CA LEU A 127 12.73 2.68 -19.78
C LEU A 127 12.40 2.66 -21.28
N ALA A 128 13.34 2.18 -22.10
CA ALA A 128 13.14 2.06 -23.53
C ALA A 128 12.04 1.04 -23.86
N PRO A 129 11.43 1.09 -25.06
CA PRO A 129 10.47 0.08 -25.50
C PRO A 129 11.05 -1.34 -25.42
N GLY A 130 10.35 -2.26 -24.75
CA GLY A 130 10.80 -3.64 -24.54
C GLY A 130 11.83 -3.84 -23.44
N GLU A 131 12.43 -2.77 -22.90
CA GLU A 131 13.39 -2.86 -21.80
C GLU A 131 12.70 -3.29 -20.50
N ARG A 132 13.47 -3.94 -19.64
CA ARG A 132 13.04 -4.39 -18.33
C ARG A 132 13.90 -3.80 -17.24
N ARG A 133 13.28 -3.41 -16.12
CA ARG A 133 14.01 -2.89 -14.96
C ARG A 133 13.44 -3.45 -13.66
N THR A 134 14.32 -3.87 -12.78
CA THR A 134 13.94 -4.29 -11.44
C THR A 134 13.67 -3.07 -10.56
N ALA A 135 12.55 -3.07 -9.87
CA ALA A 135 12.17 -2.12 -8.83
C ALA A 135 11.90 -2.85 -7.51
N MET A 136 12.09 -2.14 -6.41
CA MET A 136 11.80 -2.62 -5.08
C MET A 136 10.76 -1.72 -4.42
N ILE A 137 9.78 -2.32 -3.76
CA ILE A 137 8.79 -1.60 -2.95
C ILE A 137 8.89 -2.10 -1.51
N ARG A 138 9.04 -1.18 -0.57
CA ARG A 138 9.06 -1.49 0.86
C ARG A 138 7.73 -1.14 1.50
N LEU A 139 7.14 -2.12 2.19
CA LEU A 139 5.91 -1.97 2.96
C LEU A 139 6.14 -2.38 4.41
N CYS A 140 5.46 -1.76 5.36
CA CYS A 140 5.46 -2.14 6.76
C CYS A 140 4.05 -2.58 7.18
N PRO A 141 3.80 -3.87 7.46
CA PRO A 141 2.52 -4.33 7.98
C PRO A 141 2.43 -4.14 9.49
N HIS A 142 1.25 -3.74 9.99
CA HIS A 142 1.01 -3.46 11.41
C HIS A 142 0.12 -4.48 12.10
N ARG A 143 -0.67 -5.24 11.34
CA ARG A 143 -1.68 -6.15 11.89
C ARG A 143 -1.50 -7.56 11.34
N ARG A 144 -1.41 -8.55 12.24
CA ARG A 144 -1.37 -9.97 11.87
C ARG A 144 -2.60 -10.39 11.07
N GLY A 145 -2.45 -11.44 10.26
CA GLY A 145 -3.51 -12.05 9.47
C GLY A 145 -3.17 -12.15 7.98
N LEU A 146 -4.07 -12.78 7.22
CA LEU A 146 -3.97 -12.86 5.76
C LEU A 146 -4.52 -11.57 5.15
N HIS A 147 -3.69 -10.86 4.39
CA HIS A 147 -4.07 -9.63 3.71
C HIS A 147 -3.93 -9.77 2.20
N THR A 148 -4.90 -9.23 1.46
CA THR A 148 -4.81 -9.13 0.00
C THR A 148 -4.29 -7.74 -0.37
N LEU A 149 -3.15 -7.69 -1.05
CA LEU A 149 -2.59 -6.47 -1.61
C LEU A 149 -3.21 -6.23 -2.99
N PRO A 150 -3.64 -4.99 -3.30
CA PRO A 150 -4.06 -4.66 -4.65
C PRO A 150 -2.88 -4.79 -5.61
N PRO A 151 -3.11 -4.92 -6.91
CA PRO A 151 -2.02 -4.93 -7.89
C PRO A 151 -1.21 -3.62 -7.80
N PRO A 152 0.13 -3.69 -7.79
CA PRO A 152 0.95 -2.49 -7.85
C PRO A 152 0.73 -1.79 -9.20
N ARG A 153 0.81 -0.46 -9.22
CA ARG A 153 0.68 0.33 -10.44
C ARG A 153 1.98 1.05 -10.74
N ALA A 154 2.50 0.79 -11.92
CA ALA A 154 3.52 1.61 -12.54
C ALA A 154 2.89 2.84 -13.20
N TYR A 155 3.57 3.97 -13.11
CA TYR A 155 3.13 5.25 -13.67
C TYR A 155 4.35 6.04 -14.13
N SER A 156 4.13 7.03 -14.98
CA SER A 156 5.07 8.07 -15.35
C SER A 156 4.61 9.39 -14.78
N THR A 157 5.56 10.21 -14.35
CA THR A 157 5.34 11.59 -13.92
C THR A 157 5.84 12.62 -14.95
N PHE A 158 6.26 12.16 -16.12
CA PHE A 158 6.76 13.02 -17.19
C PHE A 158 5.61 13.84 -17.81
N PRO A 159 5.82 15.12 -18.19
CA PRO A 159 7.10 15.85 -18.15
C PRO A 159 7.39 16.68 -16.90
N PHE A 160 6.38 17.21 -16.20
CA PHE A 160 6.59 18.23 -15.17
C PHE A 160 6.35 17.72 -13.74
N ASN A 161 6.21 16.41 -13.55
CA ASN A 161 5.87 15.79 -12.27
C ASN A 161 4.60 16.40 -11.63
N LEU A 162 3.62 16.79 -12.45
CA LEU A 162 2.34 17.31 -11.96
C LEU A 162 1.30 16.20 -11.88
N THR A 163 1.38 15.23 -12.79
CA THR A 163 0.34 14.22 -12.96
C THR A 163 0.93 12.85 -13.22
N ARG A 164 0.22 11.80 -12.77
CA ARG A 164 0.65 10.41 -12.89
C ARG A 164 -0.10 9.73 -14.03
N ASP A 165 0.58 9.44 -15.12
CA ASP A 165 -0.03 8.80 -16.28
C ASP A 165 0.59 7.44 -16.58
N GLY A 166 -0.25 6.52 -17.05
CA GLY A 166 0.20 5.17 -17.37
C GLY A 166 -0.94 4.19 -17.52
N ARG A 167 -0.68 3.12 -18.26
CA ARG A 167 -1.46 1.89 -18.23
C ARG A 167 -0.58 0.84 -17.59
N SER A 168 -0.94 0.41 -16.39
CA SER A 168 -0.22 -0.63 -15.66
C SER A 168 -1.05 -1.89 -15.61
N GLN A 169 -0.45 -3.01 -15.98
CA GLN A 169 -0.99 -4.34 -15.74
C GLN A 169 -0.14 -5.02 -14.67
N ALA A 170 -0.78 -5.53 -13.63
CA ALA A 170 -0.13 -6.28 -12.57
C ALA A 170 -1.15 -7.21 -11.92
N GLN A 171 -0.67 -8.22 -11.21
CA GLN A 171 -1.53 -9.16 -10.48
C GLN A 171 -1.62 -8.77 -8.99
N PRO A 172 -2.78 -8.98 -8.34
CA PRO A 172 -2.88 -8.87 -6.90
C PRO A 172 -2.08 -10.00 -6.22
N SER A 173 -1.66 -9.78 -4.98
CA SER A 173 -0.91 -10.77 -4.20
C SER A 173 -1.44 -10.88 -2.77
N SER A 174 -1.46 -12.08 -2.21
CA SER A 174 -1.81 -12.31 -0.80
C SER A 174 -0.57 -12.45 0.07
N VAL A 175 -0.60 -11.85 1.25
CA VAL A 175 0.52 -11.86 2.20
C VAL A 175 0.01 -12.26 3.57
N LEU A 176 0.63 -13.28 4.17
CA LEU A 176 0.38 -13.69 5.55
C LEU A 176 1.28 -12.88 6.48
N VAL A 177 0.67 -12.00 7.28
CA VAL A 177 1.38 -11.23 8.30
C VAL A 177 1.36 -12.01 9.61
N LEU A 178 2.54 -12.44 10.05
CA LEU A 178 2.79 -13.09 11.33
C LEU A 178 2.87 -12.05 12.46
N PRO A 179 2.51 -12.42 13.70
CA PRO A 179 2.76 -11.56 14.85
C PRO A 179 4.27 -11.35 15.05
N HIS A 180 4.64 -10.23 15.67
CA HIS A 180 6.01 -9.99 16.08
C HIS A 180 6.45 -11.08 17.07
N PHE A 181 7.56 -11.76 16.79
CA PHE A 181 8.10 -12.81 17.64
C PHE A 181 9.04 -12.21 18.69
N HIS A 182 8.76 -12.47 19.96
CA HIS A 182 9.67 -12.18 21.05
C HIS A 182 10.26 -13.50 21.54
N PRO A 183 11.58 -13.74 21.38
CA PRO A 183 12.19 -14.94 21.91
C PRO A 183 12.05 -14.96 23.43
N LEU A 184 11.53 -16.05 23.97
CA LEU A 184 11.53 -16.31 25.41
C LEU A 184 12.96 -16.64 25.84
N ALA A 185 13.56 -15.78 26.67
CA ALA A 185 14.91 -16.00 27.21
C ALA A 185 14.93 -17.12 28.27
N GLY A 186 13.79 -17.39 28.90
CA GLY A 186 13.58 -18.46 29.86
C GLY A 186 12.10 -18.63 30.12
N LEU A 187 11.68 -19.86 30.37
CA LEU A 187 10.31 -20.18 30.79
C LEU A 187 10.44 -20.90 32.13
N ASP A 188 10.14 -20.20 33.22
CA ASP A 188 9.99 -20.85 34.52
C ASP A 188 8.66 -21.60 34.51
N VAL A 189 8.72 -22.89 34.21
CA VAL A 189 7.56 -23.76 34.28
C VAL A 189 7.44 -24.15 35.75
N PRO A 190 6.39 -23.70 36.47
CA PRO A 190 6.23 -24.12 37.85
C PRO A 190 6.12 -25.65 37.86
N ILE A 191 7.08 -26.30 38.52
CA ILE A 191 7.03 -27.72 38.84
C ILE A 191 5.96 -27.86 39.93
N GLY A 192 4.71 -27.83 39.51
CA GLY A 192 3.58 -28.29 40.31
C GLY A 192 3.41 -29.77 40.05
N THR A 193 3.35 -30.57 41.10
CA THR A 193 2.80 -31.93 41.04
C THR A 193 1.33 -31.84 40.63
N ARG A 194 1.07 -31.74 39.33
CA ARG A 194 -0.27 -31.92 38.78
C ARG A 194 -0.59 -33.39 38.86
N TYR A 195 -1.13 -33.81 40.00
CA TYR A 195 -1.94 -35.02 40.08
C TYR A 195 -3.11 -34.82 39.10
N GLN A 196 -3.03 -35.43 37.91
CA GLN A 196 -4.17 -35.56 37.02
C GLN A 196 -4.94 -36.79 37.50
N PRO A 197 -6.12 -36.64 38.13
CA PRO A 197 -6.94 -37.78 38.45
C PRO A 197 -7.47 -38.32 37.13
N GLY A 198 -6.79 -39.34 36.58
CA GLY A 198 -7.22 -39.99 35.33
C GLY A 198 -6.14 -40.35 34.32
N GLY A 199 -4.83 -40.11 34.55
CA GLY A 199 -3.85 -40.54 33.56
C GLY A 199 -2.39 -40.39 33.96
N ILE A 200 -1.80 -41.49 34.41
CA ILE A 200 -0.59 -42.16 33.88
C ILE A 200 -0.36 -43.36 34.83
N ALA A 201 -0.67 -44.55 34.34
CA ALA A 201 -0.61 -45.81 35.08
C ALA A 201 0.83 -46.36 35.19
N LEU A 202 1.77 -45.56 35.69
CA LEU A 202 3.17 -45.96 35.85
C LEU A 202 3.76 -45.74 37.26
N THR A 203 2.93 -45.36 38.22
CA THR A 203 3.31 -45.38 39.64
C THR A 203 2.43 -46.38 40.39
N SER A 204 2.64 -47.66 40.10
CA SER A 204 1.96 -48.79 40.74
C SER A 204 2.94 -49.60 41.59
N ASN A 205 3.70 -48.93 42.47
CA ASN A 205 4.49 -49.64 43.48
C ASN A 205 4.69 -48.91 44.81
N VAL A 206 3.83 -47.94 45.12
CA VAL A 206 3.68 -47.42 46.48
C VAL A 206 2.22 -47.64 46.83
N GLY A 207 1.96 -48.60 47.72
CA GLY A 207 0.64 -48.84 48.25
C GLY A 207 0.23 -47.69 49.15
N GLU A 208 -0.39 -46.66 48.59
CA GLU A 208 -1.25 -45.78 49.35
C GLU A 208 -2.72 -46.15 49.06
N SER A 209 -3.43 -46.32 50.17
CA SER A 209 -4.83 -46.71 50.27
C SER A 209 -5.72 -45.85 49.34
N PRO A 210 -6.78 -46.38 48.73
CA PRO A 210 -7.72 -45.55 47.98
C PRO A 210 -8.46 -44.65 48.97
N GLU A 211 -8.07 -43.38 49.06
CA GLU A 211 -8.84 -42.38 49.80
C GLU A 211 -10.20 -42.20 49.11
N TYR A 212 -11.26 -42.30 49.90
CA TYR A 212 -12.64 -42.05 49.48
C TYR A 212 -12.84 -40.55 49.21
N ILE A 213 -13.06 -40.18 47.95
CA ILE A 213 -13.15 -38.78 47.49
C ILE A 213 -14.59 -38.21 47.55
N GLY A 214 -15.53 -38.95 48.16
CA GLY A 214 -16.89 -38.47 48.46
C GLY A 214 -17.93 -38.80 47.38
N ASN A 215 -19.21 -38.64 47.76
CA ASN A 215 -20.36 -38.83 46.86
C ASN A 215 -20.86 -37.47 46.34
N ARG A 216 -21.21 -37.44 45.04
CA ARG A 216 -21.86 -36.27 44.43
C ARG A 216 -23.34 -36.27 44.79
N GLU A 217 -23.82 -35.20 45.41
CA GLU A 217 -25.26 -35.01 45.60
C GLU A 217 -25.92 -34.70 44.27
N TYR A 218 -26.95 -35.47 43.93
CA TYR A 218 -27.85 -35.16 42.83
C TYR A 218 -28.93 -34.24 43.38
N VAL A 219 -28.94 -33.00 42.91
CA VAL A 219 -30.05 -32.08 43.13
C VAL A 219 -31.19 -32.52 42.20
N ALA A 220 -32.32 -32.88 42.78
CA ALA A 220 -33.57 -33.14 42.07
C ALA A 220 -34.30 -31.83 41.73
#